data_AF-A0A2D4K8F0-F1
#
_entry.id   AF-A0A2D4K8F0-F1
#
_cell.length_a   1.000
_cell.length_b   1.000
_cell.length_c   1.000
_cell.angle_alpha   90.00
_cell.angle_beta   90.00
_cell.angle_gamma   90.00
#
_symmetry.space_group_name_H-M   'P 1'
#
loop_
_entity.id
_entity.type
_entity.pdbx_description
1 polymer ?
#
loop_
_entity_poly.entity_id
_entity_poly.type
_entity_poly.pdbx_seq_one_letter_code
_entity_poly.pdbx_strand_id
1 'polypeptide(L)'
;PKTIMDLLKSSCLKLLVLLPLALCGIHQTYAGDCKGRREVLRSASGYVTDGPGNYSVNGNCEWLVEAPSSSYRILLTFMFMDTECTYDYLFIYDGDSPSSPLLASLSGSTLPPTIEATSGKMLLHLFSDANYNLLGFNATYSVSLCPMGCSGHGICDNDGRCACFQGWGGKDCSVPDCNTYCQNHGTCNQVSQHCHCELGFVGQACDLALSDNQGAGKWYNVSTRDSSFWPRTAAAGAFLPSTGGLYIFGGLDLNTALGDLVFYNFTTNTWHQRVLSPSPTARYSHTAVAWEGSLILFGGELATGSLANDVWMYLPREGYWQELVPLNTTISPELAGHASAVVDEWLYVFGGRTGVDVFSSHMYRFHLKRWTWELVIPSGGKAPAAAGHSMVFHPASRTLLVYGGHRPSTARFSVRVNTTDLFHVDLRYWSTLRARDSHRGPRERAFHSATVIGNYMVVYGGNVHIHYHEEKCYEDEIFFYHLGCHQWVSSHELAPLITQEHEPKALAQARGRYSHVATVMNGNVLLVAGGYSGVPRGDLLAYKVPTFVFQVPSQMYHLDYCSIYTEKSMCAKDPECAWCSRGCQSTQPRNLCPNSGCLGLARLLVDCQSYLTFGDTNSSLPRASGPFGWCVQNET
;
A
#
# COMPACT_ATOMS: atom_id res chain seq x y z
N PRO A 1 25.81 59.96 37.02
CA PRO A 1 25.20 59.76 38.36
C PRO A 1 23.80 59.14 38.24
N LYS A 2 23.65 57.89 38.73
CA LYS A 2 22.43 57.05 38.77
C LYS A 2 21.94 56.61 37.36
N THR A 3 21.93 55.34 36.94
CA THR A 3 21.66 54.08 37.65
C THR A 3 22.17 52.90 36.78
N ILE A 4 23.28 52.25 37.17
CA ILE A 4 23.73 50.93 36.68
C ILE A 4 23.52 49.91 37.82
N MET A 5 22.36 49.98 38.49
CA MET A 5 22.07 49.17 39.67
C MET A 5 20.68 48.52 39.68
N ASP A 6 19.97 48.52 38.55
CA ASP A 6 18.63 47.92 38.42
C ASP A 6 18.48 46.86 37.30
N LEU A 7 19.54 46.50 36.57
CA LEU A 7 19.49 45.44 35.53
C LEU A 7 20.10 44.09 35.95
N LEU A 8 20.57 43.97 37.19
CA LEU A 8 21.16 42.73 37.73
C LEU A 8 20.23 41.95 38.68
N LYS A 9 18.94 42.33 38.83
CA LYS A 9 17.99 41.68 39.74
C LYS A 9 16.91 40.79 39.10
N SER A 10 16.94 40.58 37.78
CA SER A 10 15.97 39.68 37.10
C SER A 10 16.55 38.36 36.58
N SER A 11 17.82 38.07 36.83
CA SER A 11 18.48 36.83 36.37
C SER A 11 18.79 35.81 37.47
N CYS A 12 18.39 36.07 38.72
CA CYS A 12 18.67 35.17 39.84
C CYS A 12 17.45 34.36 40.33
N LEU A 13 16.25 34.59 39.77
CA LEU A 13 15.01 33.92 40.20
C LEU A 13 14.54 32.79 39.26
N LYS A 14 15.15 32.62 38.08
CA LYS A 14 14.88 31.48 37.17
C LYS A 14 15.84 30.30 37.35
N LEU A 15 16.89 30.45 38.16
CA LEU A 15 17.88 29.40 38.43
C LEU A 15 17.53 28.52 39.65
N LEU A 16 16.45 28.82 40.38
CA LEU A 16 16.09 28.19 41.65
C LEU A 16 14.89 27.23 41.60
N VAL A 17 14.31 27.01 40.40
CA VAL A 17 13.22 26.02 40.20
C VAL A 17 13.71 24.77 39.46
N LEU A 18 14.96 24.73 38.99
CA LEU A 18 15.56 23.57 38.32
C LEU A 18 16.39 22.67 39.26
N LEU A 19 16.37 22.91 40.57
CA LEU A 19 17.26 22.23 41.53
C LEU A 19 16.64 21.22 42.52
N PRO A 20 15.33 20.87 42.53
CA PRO A 20 14.87 19.69 43.25
C PRO A 20 14.40 18.52 42.35
N LEU A 21 14.57 18.57 41.02
CA LEU A 21 14.34 17.39 40.15
C LEU A 21 15.58 16.52 39.96
N ALA A 22 16.77 17.01 40.30
CA ALA A 22 18.03 16.24 40.29
C ALA A 22 18.21 15.31 41.51
N LEU A 23 17.25 15.29 42.44
CA LEU A 23 17.26 14.47 43.66
C LEU A 23 16.38 13.22 43.58
N CYS A 24 15.73 12.97 42.44
CA CYS A 24 15.21 11.65 42.10
C CYS A 24 16.20 11.04 41.11
N GLY A 25 17.11 10.19 41.61
CA GLY A 25 18.17 9.54 40.83
C GLY A 25 17.64 8.53 39.81
N ILE A 26 16.92 9.02 38.79
CA ILE A 26 16.62 8.24 37.59
C ILE A 26 17.83 8.41 36.67
N HIS A 27 18.84 7.55 36.86
CA HIS A 27 19.93 7.41 35.89
C HIS A 27 19.33 6.86 34.58
N GLN A 28 18.91 7.74 33.68
CA GLN A 28 18.62 7.35 32.30
C GLN A 28 19.94 7.00 31.61
N THR A 29 20.07 5.75 31.13
CA THR A 29 21.24 5.35 30.35
C THR A 29 21.13 5.89 28.94
N TYR A 30 22.25 6.39 28.43
CA TYR A 30 22.38 6.94 27.10
C TYR A 30 23.37 6.09 26.31
N ALA A 31 22.95 5.56 25.18
CA ALA A 31 23.83 5.04 24.14
C ALA A 31 24.02 6.12 23.07
N GLY A 32 25.26 6.35 22.62
CA GLY A 32 25.55 7.40 21.65
C GLY A 32 26.89 7.25 20.94
N ASP A 33 26.98 7.89 19.77
CA ASP A 33 28.08 7.95 18.80
C ASP A 33 28.66 6.61 18.34
N CYS A 34 28.45 6.30 17.06
CA CYS A 34 28.90 5.08 16.42
C CYS A 34 30.43 4.99 16.34
N LYS A 35 31.05 4.33 17.33
CA LYS A 35 32.51 4.15 17.42
C LYS A 35 33.02 2.76 16.99
N GLY A 36 32.23 2.03 16.20
CA GLY A 36 32.58 0.70 15.70
C GLY A 36 32.69 -0.39 16.78
N ARG A 37 32.09 -0.15 17.97
CA ARG A 37 31.98 -1.12 19.06
C ARG A 37 30.53 -1.21 19.50
N ARG A 38 30.05 -2.44 19.74
CA ARG A 38 28.73 -2.69 20.32
C ARG A 38 28.60 -2.05 21.71
N GLU A 39 27.58 -1.23 21.90
CA GLU A 39 27.20 -0.70 23.21
C GLU A 39 26.11 -1.59 23.83
N VAL A 40 26.20 -1.85 25.14
CA VAL A 40 25.23 -2.70 25.85
C VAL A 40 24.52 -1.90 26.94
N LEU A 41 23.21 -1.84 26.85
CA LEU A 41 22.32 -1.07 27.71
C LEU A 41 21.52 -2.01 28.60
N ARG A 42 21.64 -1.84 29.92
CA ARG A 42 21.04 -2.75 30.93
C ARG A 42 20.06 -2.09 31.89
N SER A 43 19.82 -0.78 31.75
CA SER A 43 18.86 -0.09 32.62
C SER A 43 17.42 -0.40 32.21
N ALA A 44 16.47 -0.16 33.12
CA ALA A 44 15.05 -0.36 32.85
C ALA A 44 14.48 0.60 31.79
N SER A 45 15.13 1.73 31.53
CA SER A 45 14.73 2.69 30.49
C SER A 45 15.90 3.59 30.10
N GLY A 46 16.00 3.95 28.83
CA GLY A 46 17.06 4.84 28.36
C GLY A 46 16.83 5.37 26.95
N TYR A 47 17.88 5.99 26.42
CA TYR A 47 17.91 6.56 25.07
C TYR A 47 18.94 5.83 24.22
N VAL A 48 18.61 5.66 22.94
CA VAL A 48 19.52 5.15 21.91
C VAL A 48 19.52 6.12 20.73
N THR A 49 20.71 6.54 20.33
CA THR A 49 20.93 7.42 19.17
C THR A 49 22.26 7.10 18.51
N ASP A 50 22.38 7.43 17.23
CA ASP A 50 23.64 7.35 16.48
C ASP A 50 24.64 8.45 16.85
N GLY A 51 24.22 9.50 17.58
CA GLY A 51 25.09 10.58 18.04
C GLY A 51 24.61 11.97 17.60
N PRO A 52 25.37 13.03 17.93
CA PRO A 52 25.06 14.37 17.45
C PRO A 52 25.50 14.59 16.00
N GLY A 53 24.67 15.26 15.21
CA GLY A 53 24.99 15.61 13.82
C GLY A 53 24.52 14.52 12.85
N ASN A 54 25.23 14.35 11.74
CA ASN A 54 24.90 13.31 10.78
C ASN A 54 25.55 11.98 11.17
N TYR A 55 24.87 10.86 10.97
CA TYR A 55 25.45 9.53 11.25
C TYR A 55 26.68 9.24 10.39
N SER A 56 27.55 8.35 10.85
CA SER A 56 28.77 7.98 10.13
C SER A 56 28.46 7.34 8.76
N VAL A 57 29.16 7.77 7.71
CA VAL A 57 29.21 7.03 6.43
C VAL A 57 29.97 5.72 6.59
N ASN A 58 29.62 4.69 5.82
CA ASN A 58 30.07 3.30 6.00
C ASN A 58 29.89 2.82 7.45
N GLY A 59 28.84 3.31 8.10
CA GLY A 59 28.49 3.03 9.47
C GLY A 59 28.07 1.57 9.61
N ASN A 60 28.61 0.92 10.64
CA ASN A 60 28.22 -0.43 11.03
C ASN A 60 28.15 -0.47 12.56
N CYS A 61 27.02 -0.02 13.08
CA CYS A 61 26.86 0.36 14.49
C CYS A 61 25.84 -0.56 15.17
N GLU A 62 26.18 -1.05 16.36
CA GLU A 62 25.32 -1.96 17.10
C GLU A 62 25.04 -1.45 18.52
N TRP A 63 23.77 -1.44 18.91
CA TRP A 63 23.32 -1.18 20.28
C TRP A 63 22.46 -2.34 20.76
N LEU A 64 22.84 -2.96 21.86
CA LEU A 64 22.14 -4.09 22.45
C LEU A 64 21.48 -3.67 23.76
N VAL A 65 20.15 -3.73 23.81
CA VAL A 65 19.39 -3.61 25.06
C VAL A 65 19.21 -5.00 25.66
N GLU A 66 19.62 -5.18 26.92
CA GLU A 66 19.43 -6.43 27.66
C GLU A 66 18.58 -6.18 28.91
N ALA A 67 17.42 -6.85 28.97
CA ALA A 67 16.58 -6.87 30.15
C ALA A 67 17.14 -7.81 31.24
N PRO A 68 16.64 -7.73 32.49
CA PRO A 68 17.11 -8.58 33.58
C PRO A 68 16.92 -10.09 33.35
N SER A 69 15.90 -10.47 32.58
CA SER A 69 15.60 -11.85 32.21
C SER A 69 14.75 -11.89 30.94
N SER A 70 14.62 -13.08 30.33
CA SER A 70 13.79 -13.32 29.14
C SER A 70 12.27 -13.23 29.39
N SER A 71 11.83 -13.04 30.64
CA SER A 71 10.42 -12.78 30.96
C SER A 71 10.01 -11.33 30.69
N TYR A 72 10.97 -10.44 30.48
CA TYR A 72 10.72 -9.04 30.17
C TYR A 72 10.63 -8.81 28.66
N ARG A 73 9.91 -7.76 28.31
CA ARG A 73 9.80 -7.21 26.97
C ARG A 73 10.56 -5.89 26.90
N ILE A 74 11.09 -5.57 25.72
CA ILE A 74 11.76 -4.30 25.46
C ILE A 74 10.92 -3.54 24.44
N LEU A 75 10.54 -2.32 24.77
CA LEU A 75 9.73 -1.44 23.93
C LEU A 75 10.61 -0.32 23.41
N LEU A 76 10.67 -0.15 22.10
CA LEU A 76 11.44 0.88 21.42
C LEU A 76 10.50 1.86 20.73
N THR A 77 10.62 3.15 21.08
CA THR A 77 9.80 4.23 20.51
C THR A 77 10.71 5.30 19.93
N PHE A 78 10.57 5.54 18.63
CA PHE A 78 11.32 6.56 17.91
C PHE A 78 10.70 7.94 18.14
N MET A 79 11.54 8.89 18.47
CA MET A 79 11.18 10.31 18.55
C MET A 79 11.55 11.05 17.26
N PHE A 80 12.58 10.56 16.57
CA PHE A 80 13.12 11.14 15.35
C PHE A 80 13.80 10.07 14.50
N MET A 81 13.67 10.19 13.18
CA MET A 81 14.38 9.38 12.20
C MET A 81 14.57 10.20 10.93
N ASP A 82 15.75 10.11 10.34
CA ASP A 82 16.14 10.73 9.07
C ASP A 82 17.37 10.00 8.53
N THR A 83 17.14 8.87 7.84
CA THR A 83 18.20 8.11 7.15
C THR A 83 18.00 8.18 5.63
N GLU A 84 19.07 7.99 4.86
CA GLU A 84 18.94 7.92 3.40
C GLU A 84 18.02 6.78 3.00
N CYS A 85 16.94 7.13 2.31
CA CYS A 85 15.95 6.17 1.90
C CYS A 85 16.51 5.18 0.87
N THR A 86 16.23 3.89 1.04
CA THR A 86 16.65 2.78 0.14
C THR A 86 18.09 2.33 0.30
N TYR A 87 18.99 3.18 0.83
CA TYR A 87 20.42 2.90 0.93
C TYR A 87 20.87 2.61 2.36
N ASP A 88 20.36 3.38 3.32
CA ASP A 88 20.75 3.27 4.72
C ASP A 88 19.61 2.73 5.59
N TYR A 89 19.94 1.75 6.43
CA TYR A 89 18.95 0.99 7.19
C TYR A 89 19.31 0.86 8.66
N LEU A 90 18.28 0.98 9.49
CA LEU A 90 18.29 0.57 10.89
C LEU A 90 17.48 -0.72 11.03
N PHE A 91 18.17 -1.81 11.32
CA PHE A 91 17.57 -3.12 11.60
C PHE A 91 17.34 -3.30 13.08
N ILE A 92 16.19 -3.85 13.44
CA ILE A 92 15.81 -4.13 14.83
C ILE A 92 15.54 -5.63 14.96
N TYR A 93 16.22 -6.30 15.88
CA TYR A 93 16.11 -7.74 16.07
C TYR A 93 15.62 -8.09 17.49
N ASP A 94 14.82 -9.15 17.60
CA ASP A 94 14.40 -9.76 18.87
C ASP A 94 15.46 -10.75 19.38
N GLY A 95 16.58 -10.21 19.86
CA GLY A 95 17.70 -11.00 20.35
C GLY A 95 19.00 -10.19 20.44
N ASP A 96 20.14 -10.87 20.50
CA ASP A 96 21.47 -10.26 20.63
C ASP A 96 22.36 -10.36 19.38
N SER A 97 21.79 -10.83 18.27
CA SER A 97 22.51 -11.01 17.00
C SER A 97 21.65 -10.71 15.78
N PRO A 98 22.26 -10.40 14.62
CA PRO A 98 21.54 -10.30 13.34
C PRO A 98 20.93 -11.62 12.84
N SER A 99 21.22 -12.75 13.49
CA SER A 99 20.57 -14.04 13.21
C SER A 99 19.31 -14.25 14.05
N SER A 100 19.00 -13.34 14.95
CA SER A 100 17.75 -13.35 15.73
C SER A 100 16.58 -12.88 14.85
N PRO A 101 15.32 -13.14 15.24
CA PRO A 101 14.17 -12.70 14.47
C PRO A 101 14.20 -11.19 14.19
N LEU A 102 14.04 -10.80 12.92
CA LEU A 102 13.98 -9.41 12.50
C LEU A 102 12.58 -8.85 12.81
N LEU A 103 12.53 -7.77 13.58
CA LEU A 103 11.31 -7.06 13.94
C LEU A 103 11.00 -5.92 12.98
N ALA A 104 12.02 -5.21 12.52
CA ALA A 104 11.88 -4.06 11.63
C ALA A 104 13.13 -3.83 10.78
N SER A 105 12.93 -3.33 9.57
CA SER A 105 13.99 -2.78 8.71
C SER A 105 13.57 -1.38 8.27
N LEU A 106 14.10 -0.39 8.98
CA LEU A 106 13.67 1.00 8.91
C LEU A 106 14.61 1.80 8.02
N SER A 107 14.04 2.69 7.21
CA SER A 107 14.79 3.61 6.34
C SER A 107 13.92 4.84 6.07
N GLY A 108 14.55 5.99 5.87
CA GLY A 108 13.87 7.26 5.62
C GLY A 108 13.54 8.04 6.90
N SER A 109 12.54 8.90 6.80
CA SER A 109 12.13 9.84 7.86
C SER A 109 10.77 9.52 8.49
N THR A 110 10.10 8.47 8.04
CA THR A 110 8.78 8.10 8.57
C THR A 110 8.92 7.22 9.80
N LEU A 111 8.32 7.66 10.92
CA LEU A 111 8.42 6.96 12.20
C LEU A 111 7.58 5.68 12.22
N PRO A 112 8.15 4.53 12.62
CA PRO A 112 7.39 3.31 12.82
C PRO A 112 6.52 3.38 14.10
N PRO A 113 5.51 2.50 14.24
CA PRO A 113 4.88 2.28 15.54
C PRO A 113 5.91 1.74 16.55
N THR A 114 5.59 1.81 17.85
CA THR A 114 6.43 1.21 18.90
C THR A 114 6.71 -0.26 18.58
N ILE A 115 7.99 -0.63 18.62
CA ILE A 115 8.48 -1.98 18.34
C ILE A 115 8.71 -2.70 19.66
N GLU A 116 8.27 -3.95 19.73
CA GLU A 116 8.39 -4.80 20.91
C GLU A 116 9.30 -6.00 20.62
N ALA A 117 10.31 -6.21 21.47
CA ALA A 117 11.07 -7.45 21.53
C ALA A 117 10.63 -8.28 22.74
N THR A 118 10.50 -9.59 22.55
CA THR A 118 9.93 -10.52 23.53
C THR A 118 10.94 -11.48 24.15
N SER A 119 12.15 -11.56 23.61
CA SER A 119 13.24 -12.42 24.10
C SER A 119 13.92 -11.89 25.36
N GLY A 120 13.60 -10.67 25.79
CA GLY A 120 14.35 -9.92 26.80
C GLY A 120 15.65 -9.31 26.29
N LYS A 121 15.93 -9.39 24.98
CA LYS A 121 17.04 -8.70 24.31
C LYS A 121 16.56 -8.02 23.04
N MET A 122 17.16 -6.88 22.70
CA MET A 122 16.88 -6.17 21.46
C MET A 122 18.16 -5.60 20.88
N LEU A 123 18.50 -6.02 19.66
CA LEU A 123 19.65 -5.50 18.93
C LEU A 123 19.17 -4.47 17.90
N LEU A 124 19.75 -3.29 17.96
CA LEU A 124 19.65 -2.25 16.95
C LEU A 124 20.94 -2.26 16.14
N HIS A 125 20.82 -2.33 14.82
CA HIS A 125 21.95 -2.38 13.90
C HIS A 125 21.77 -1.36 12.79
N LEU A 126 22.54 -0.27 12.84
CA LEU A 126 22.60 0.73 11.78
C LEU A 126 23.68 0.35 10.77
N PHE A 127 23.28 0.24 9.51
CA PHE A 127 24.15 0.05 8.37
C PHE A 127 23.97 1.19 7.38
N SER A 128 25.05 1.88 7.03
CA SER A 128 25.05 2.93 6.02
C SER A 128 26.15 2.75 4.97
N ASP A 129 25.93 3.29 3.78
CA ASP A 129 26.90 3.26 2.69
C ASP A 129 27.88 4.45 2.72
N ALA A 130 28.71 4.60 1.68
CA ALA A 130 29.75 5.62 1.63
C ALA A 130 29.24 7.04 1.30
N ASN A 131 27.95 7.19 1.02
CA ASN A 131 27.34 8.38 0.46
C ASN A 131 26.19 8.88 1.35
N TYR A 132 25.85 10.15 1.15
CA TYR A 132 24.67 10.85 1.66
C TYR A 132 24.14 10.44 3.06
N ASN A 133 24.89 10.77 4.10
CA ASN A 133 24.43 10.62 5.48
C ASN A 133 23.58 11.82 5.96
N LEU A 134 22.54 11.52 6.72
CA LEU A 134 21.59 12.49 7.31
C LEU A 134 21.63 12.47 8.84
N LEU A 135 20.64 13.06 9.50
CA LEU A 135 20.63 13.29 10.95
C LEU A 135 20.41 12.04 11.82
N GLY A 136 20.15 10.87 11.21
CA GLY A 136 20.16 9.60 11.91
C GLY A 136 18.86 9.34 12.66
N PHE A 137 18.94 8.91 13.92
CA PHE A 137 17.76 8.57 14.71
C PHE A 137 17.93 8.89 16.20
N ASN A 138 16.79 9.08 16.85
CA ASN A 138 16.72 9.15 18.30
C ASN A 138 15.52 8.35 18.80
N ALA A 139 15.78 7.39 19.67
CA ALA A 139 14.78 6.50 20.21
C ALA A 139 14.89 6.39 21.73
N THR A 140 13.75 6.13 22.37
CA THR A 140 13.68 5.72 23.76
C THR A 140 13.41 4.24 23.83
N TYR A 141 13.98 3.57 24.83
CA TYR A 141 13.61 2.21 25.16
C TYR A 141 13.12 2.11 26.60
N SER A 142 12.24 1.15 26.86
CA SER A 142 11.80 0.78 28.20
C SER A 142 11.65 -0.74 28.32
N VAL A 143 11.86 -1.25 29.53
CA VAL A 143 11.78 -2.66 29.87
C VAL A 143 10.52 -2.88 30.70
N SER A 144 9.66 -3.81 30.26
CA SER A 144 8.33 -4.05 30.85
C SER A 144 8.05 -5.54 30.97
N LEU A 145 7.38 -5.97 32.04
CA LEU A 145 6.84 -7.33 32.13
C LEU A 145 5.57 -7.51 31.29
N CYS A 146 4.91 -6.41 30.93
CA CYS A 146 3.63 -6.43 30.23
C CYS A 146 3.76 -6.16 28.72
N PRO A 147 2.89 -6.77 27.90
CA PRO A 147 2.77 -6.48 26.46
C PRO A 147 2.56 -4.98 26.20
N MET A 148 3.34 -4.44 25.25
CA MET A 148 3.39 -3.02 24.86
C MET A 148 3.47 -2.03 26.03
N GLY A 149 3.89 -2.46 27.23
CA GLY A 149 3.87 -1.62 28.43
C GLY A 149 2.47 -1.10 28.75
N CYS A 150 1.44 -1.90 28.46
CA CYS A 150 0.04 -1.52 28.56
C CYS A 150 -0.34 -0.30 27.71
N SER A 151 0.39 -0.05 26.62
CA SER A 151 0.17 1.00 25.61
C SER A 151 0.01 2.41 26.18
N GLY A 152 0.48 2.67 27.41
CA GLY A 152 0.22 3.93 28.12
C GLY A 152 -1.21 4.09 28.64
N HIS A 153 -2.05 3.07 28.50
CA HIS A 153 -3.47 3.05 28.81
C HIS A 153 -3.85 2.01 29.89
N GLY A 154 -2.88 1.61 30.70
CA GLY A 154 -3.11 0.73 31.83
C GLY A 154 -1.93 0.68 32.79
N ILE A 155 -2.11 -0.09 33.86
CA ILE A 155 -1.08 -0.35 34.86
C ILE A 155 -0.60 -1.79 34.68
N CYS A 156 0.71 -1.97 34.57
CA CYS A 156 1.32 -3.30 34.52
C CYS A 156 1.39 -3.91 35.91
N ASP A 157 0.85 -5.11 36.09
CA ASP A 157 0.97 -5.87 37.34
C ASP A 157 2.28 -6.69 37.40
N ASN A 158 2.54 -7.28 38.57
CA ASN A 158 3.74 -8.10 38.79
C ASN A 158 3.72 -9.44 38.03
N ASP A 159 2.56 -9.87 37.52
CA ASP A 159 2.37 -11.11 36.76
C ASP A 159 2.47 -10.86 35.24
N GLY A 160 2.77 -9.62 34.82
CA GLY A 160 2.91 -9.25 33.41
C GLY A 160 1.57 -9.07 32.68
N ARG A 161 0.48 -8.77 33.41
CA ARG A 161 -0.84 -8.45 32.84
C ARG A 161 -1.14 -6.97 32.97
N CYS A 162 -1.87 -6.45 32.00
CA CYS A 162 -2.30 -5.06 31.98
C CYS A 162 -3.68 -4.88 32.60
N ALA A 163 -3.76 -4.04 33.63
CA ALA A 163 -5.01 -3.51 34.15
C ALA A 163 -5.34 -2.21 33.40
N CYS A 164 -6.20 -2.29 32.38
CA CYS A 164 -6.51 -1.15 31.53
C CYS A 164 -7.31 -0.06 32.25
N PHE A 165 -7.01 1.19 31.92
CA PHE A 165 -7.80 2.33 32.35
C PHE A 165 -9.19 2.30 31.72
N GLN A 166 -10.14 3.01 32.34
CA GLN A 166 -11.49 3.12 31.81
C GLN A 166 -11.46 3.65 30.36
N GLY A 167 -12.18 2.97 29.47
CA GLY A 167 -12.20 3.32 28.06
C GLY A 167 -11.15 2.59 27.21
N TRP A 168 -10.41 1.63 27.77
CA TRP A 168 -9.39 0.83 27.06
C TRP A 168 -9.48 -0.65 27.44
N GLY A 169 -9.04 -1.51 26.53
CA GLY A 169 -9.10 -2.96 26.64
C GLY A 169 -8.08 -3.68 25.75
N GLY A 170 -8.16 -5.01 25.75
CA GLY A 170 -7.15 -5.87 25.12
C GLY A 170 -6.03 -6.27 26.10
N LYS A 171 -5.17 -7.21 25.68
CA LYS A 171 -4.09 -7.74 26.53
C LYS A 171 -3.03 -6.68 26.87
N ASP A 172 -2.93 -5.65 26.05
CA ASP A 172 -1.94 -4.58 26.10
C ASP A 172 -2.58 -3.19 26.24
N CYS A 173 -3.89 -3.12 26.46
CA CYS A 173 -4.68 -1.88 26.55
C CYS A 173 -4.62 -0.98 25.31
N SER A 174 -4.27 -1.53 24.13
CA SER A 174 -4.23 -0.75 22.88
C SER A 174 -5.59 -0.57 22.22
N VAL A 175 -6.59 -1.35 22.60
CA VAL A 175 -7.93 -1.31 22.00
C VAL A 175 -8.78 -0.32 22.79
N PRO A 176 -9.34 0.74 22.18
CA PRO A 176 -10.30 1.58 22.87
C PRO A 176 -11.52 0.74 23.31
N ASP A 177 -12.26 1.18 24.33
CA ASP A 177 -13.53 0.57 24.71
C ASP A 177 -14.56 0.87 23.62
N CYS A 178 -15.22 -0.18 23.12
CA CYS A 178 -16.21 -0.05 22.07
C CYS A 178 -17.39 0.86 22.42
N ASN A 179 -17.69 1.09 23.71
CA ASN A 179 -18.70 2.06 24.14
C ASN A 179 -18.38 3.51 23.70
N THR A 180 -17.11 3.81 23.47
CA THR A 180 -16.65 5.17 23.13
C THR A 180 -16.68 5.45 21.63
N TYR A 181 -16.58 4.44 20.77
CA TYR A 181 -16.43 4.64 19.32
C TYR A 181 -17.51 3.99 18.44
N CYS A 182 -18.36 3.08 18.94
CA CYS A 182 -19.45 2.51 18.12
C CYS A 182 -20.63 3.47 17.84
N GLN A 183 -20.52 4.77 18.14
CA GLN A 183 -21.63 5.63 18.58
C GLN A 183 -22.73 5.99 17.56
N ASN A 184 -22.80 5.37 16.37
CA ASN A 184 -23.86 5.65 15.39
C ASN A 184 -24.59 4.40 14.90
N HIS A 185 -23.86 3.44 14.34
CA HIS A 185 -24.42 2.26 13.64
C HIS A 185 -23.88 0.95 14.20
N GLY A 186 -23.45 0.95 15.46
CA GLY A 186 -22.90 -0.21 16.12
C GLY A 186 -23.31 -0.32 17.57
N THR A 187 -23.52 -1.55 18.03
CA THR A 187 -23.70 -1.85 19.46
C THR A 187 -22.45 -2.54 19.99
N CYS A 188 -21.84 -1.99 21.04
CA CYS A 188 -20.65 -2.56 21.67
C CYS A 188 -20.97 -3.90 22.34
N ASN A 189 -20.28 -4.96 21.96
CA ASN A 189 -20.34 -6.24 22.66
C ASN A 189 -19.33 -6.23 23.82
N GLN A 190 -19.84 -6.22 25.05
CA GLN A 190 -19.02 -6.13 26.25
C GLN A 190 -18.06 -7.32 26.45
N VAL A 191 -18.35 -8.48 25.88
CA VAL A 191 -17.51 -9.69 26.00
C VAL A 191 -16.35 -9.63 25.02
N SER A 192 -16.63 -9.35 23.74
CA SER A 192 -15.59 -9.30 22.72
C SER A 192 -14.85 -7.96 22.67
N GLN A 193 -15.40 -6.89 23.26
CA GLN A 193 -14.89 -5.52 23.12
C GLN A 193 -14.84 -5.04 21.65
N HIS A 194 -15.79 -5.50 20.83
CA HIS A 194 -15.92 -5.12 19.42
C HIS A 194 -17.33 -4.57 19.13
N CYS A 195 -17.44 -3.71 18.12
CA CYS A 195 -18.73 -3.24 17.64
C CYS A 195 -19.44 -4.31 16.82
N HIS A 196 -20.70 -4.60 17.18
CA HIS A 196 -21.62 -5.31 16.31
C HIS A 196 -22.35 -4.30 15.44
N CYS A 197 -22.11 -4.33 14.14
CA CYS A 197 -22.67 -3.35 13.21
C CYS A 197 -24.11 -3.64 12.79
N GLU A 198 -24.86 -2.58 12.52
CA GLU A 198 -26.14 -2.65 11.83
C GLU A 198 -25.97 -3.13 10.38
N LEU A 199 -27.04 -3.70 9.81
CA LEU A 199 -27.01 -4.17 8.43
C LEU A 199 -26.64 -3.03 7.47
N GLY A 200 -25.62 -3.26 6.63
CA GLY A 200 -25.12 -2.27 5.67
C GLY A 200 -23.98 -1.40 6.18
N PHE A 201 -23.57 -1.57 7.45
CA PHE A 201 -22.41 -0.90 8.03
C PHE A 201 -21.32 -1.90 8.43
N VAL A 202 -20.07 -1.52 8.23
CA VAL A 202 -18.90 -2.36 8.54
C VAL A 202 -17.76 -1.52 9.10
N GLY A 203 -16.71 -2.20 9.53
CA GLY A 203 -15.48 -1.62 10.05
C GLY A 203 -15.44 -1.58 11.56
N GLN A 204 -14.31 -1.10 12.10
CA GLN A 204 -14.06 -1.17 13.53
C GLN A 204 -15.12 -0.40 14.31
N ALA A 205 -15.49 0.80 13.83
CA ALA A 205 -16.47 1.68 14.45
C ALA A 205 -17.88 1.61 13.81
N CYS A 206 -18.11 0.67 12.88
CA CYS A 206 -19.34 0.59 12.09
C CYS A 206 -19.67 1.89 11.34
N ASP A 207 -18.65 2.60 10.88
CA ASP A 207 -18.73 3.91 10.24
C ASP A 207 -18.66 3.85 8.71
N LEU A 208 -18.24 2.70 8.15
CA LEU A 208 -18.24 2.47 6.71
C LEU A 208 -19.62 1.97 6.25
N ALA A 209 -20.40 2.87 5.66
CA ALA A 209 -21.66 2.53 4.99
C ALA A 209 -21.43 1.89 3.61
N LEU A 210 -22.07 0.75 3.35
CA LEU A 210 -21.95 -0.01 2.10
C LEU A 210 -23.00 0.38 1.04
N SER A 211 -24.16 0.90 1.46
CA SER A 211 -25.32 1.12 0.57
C SER A 211 -25.51 2.55 0.09
N ASP A 212 -24.96 3.54 0.78
CA ASP A 212 -25.08 4.95 0.43
C ASP A 212 -23.75 5.58 0.04
N ASN A 213 -23.74 6.87 -0.29
CA ASN A 213 -22.53 7.62 -0.64
C ASN A 213 -21.95 8.42 0.55
N GLN A 214 -22.44 8.20 1.77
CA GLN A 214 -21.94 8.93 2.94
C GLN A 214 -20.45 8.61 3.16
N GLY A 215 -19.67 9.67 3.38
CA GLY A 215 -18.23 9.60 3.58
C GLY A 215 -17.41 9.13 2.37
N ALA A 216 -17.94 9.29 1.15
CA ALA A 216 -17.13 9.22 -0.06
C ALA A 216 -15.93 10.16 0.00
N GLY A 217 -14.79 9.71 -0.53
CA GLY A 217 -13.51 10.40 -0.46
C GLY A 217 -12.75 10.24 0.86
N LYS A 218 -13.17 9.32 1.75
CA LYS A 218 -12.56 9.11 3.08
C LYS A 218 -12.01 7.70 3.27
N TRP A 219 -11.00 7.61 4.14
CA TRP A 219 -10.44 6.37 4.65
C TRP A 219 -11.17 5.92 5.92
N TYR A 220 -11.25 4.61 6.07
CA TYR A 220 -11.90 3.91 7.17
C TYR A 220 -11.00 2.80 7.70
N ASN A 221 -10.93 2.66 9.01
CA ASN A 221 -10.25 1.55 9.67
C ASN A 221 -11.23 0.38 9.79
N VAL A 222 -11.08 -0.64 8.94
CA VAL A 222 -11.98 -1.79 8.96
C VAL A 222 -11.59 -2.75 10.08
N SER A 223 -10.29 -3.03 10.21
CA SER A 223 -9.75 -3.90 11.24
C SER A 223 -8.32 -3.48 11.58
N THR A 224 -8.00 -3.37 12.86
CA THR A 224 -6.64 -3.06 13.31
C THR A 224 -6.19 -4.08 14.36
N ARG A 225 -4.98 -4.63 14.20
CA ARG A 225 -4.33 -5.55 15.17
C ARG A 225 -5.19 -6.76 15.59
N ASP A 226 -5.94 -7.35 14.65
CA ASP A 226 -6.69 -8.58 14.92
C ASP A 226 -5.73 -9.77 14.95
N SER A 227 -5.79 -10.57 16.03
CA SER A 227 -4.98 -11.79 16.18
C SER A 227 -5.15 -12.81 15.06
N SER A 228 -6.28 -12.78 14.35
CA SER A 228 -6.60 -13.67 13.23
C SER A 228 -5.96 -13.22 11.91
N PHE A 229 -5.45 -11.99 11.84
CA PHE A 229 -4.75 -11.45 10.67
C PHE A 229 -3.33 -11.02 11.04
N TRP A 230 -2.41 -11.99 10.98
CA TRP A 230 -1.01 -11.76 11.30
C TRP A 230 -0.36 -10.77 10.30
N PRO A 231 0.48 -9.82 10.78
CA PRO A 231 1.15 -8.86 9.93
C PRO A 231 1.95 -9.52 8.80
N ARG A 232 1.77 -9.00 7.58
CA ARG A 232 2.36 -9.61 6.38
C ARG A 232 2.56 -8.60 5.26
N THR A 233 3.62 -8.81 4.48
CA THR A 233 3.89 -8.10 3.23
C THR A 233 3.98 -9.07 2.07
N ALA A 234 3.83 -8.58 0.83
CA ALA A 234 3.93 -9.37 -0.40
C ALA A 234 3.00 -10.60 -0.44
N ALA A 235 1.87 -10.51 0.27
CA ALA A 235 0.75 -11.43 0.14
C ALA A 235 -0.06 -11.09 -1.11
N ALA A 236 -0.92 -12.01 -1.53
CA ALA A 236 -1.88 -11.75 -2.60
C ALA A 236 -3.29 -12.15 -2.17
N GLY A 237 -4.28 -11.45 -2.71
CA GLY A 237 -5.67 -11.70 -2.37
C GLY A 237 -6.64 -10.95 -3.27
N ALA A 238 -7.91 -11.32 -3.19
CA ALA A 238 -8.98 -10.68 -3.94
C ALA A 238 -10.30 -10.70 -3.15
N PHE A 239 -11.15 -9.71 -3.43
CA PHE A 239 -12.52 -9.69 -2.95
C PHE A 239 -13.38 -10.59 -3.84
N LEU A 240 -14.16 -11.48 -3.21
CA LEU A 240 -15.08 -12.38 -3.90
C LEU A 240 -16.54 -11.92 -3.63
N PRO A 241 -17.22 -11.31 -4.61
CA PRO A 241 -18.60 -10.84 -4.42
C PRO A 241 -19.59 -11.96 -4.09
N SER A 242 -19.32 -13.19 -4.54
CA SER A 242 -20.15 -14.37 -4.31
C SER A 242 -20.31 -14.74 -2.83
N THR A 243 -19.32 -14.40 -2.00
CA THR A 243 -19.32 -14.64 -0.56
C THR A 243 -19.30 -13.36 0.27
N GLY A 244 -19.07 -12.20 -0.35
CA GLY A 244 -18.92 -10.93 0.35
C GLY A 244 -17.66 -10.89 1.23
N GLY A 245 -16.60 -11.57 0.82
CA GLY A 245 -15.37 -11.72 1.60
C GLY A 245 -14.11 -11.31 0.86
N LEU A 246 -13.14 -10.74 1.59
CA LEU A 246 -11.77 -10.53 1.12
C LEU A 246 -10.93 -11.74 1.51
N TYR A 247 -10.35 -12.45 0.54
CA TYR A 247 -9.49 -13.61 0.77
C TYR A 247 -8.04 -13.26 0.47
N ILE A 248 -7.14 -13.65 1.37
CA ILE A 248 -5.70 -13.37 1.28
C ILE A 248 -4.94 -14.66 1.58
N PHE A 249 -3.94 -14.94 0.75
CA PHE A 249 -3.05 -16.08 0.93
C PHE A 249 -1.59 -15.64 1.04
N GLY A 250 -0.85 -16.34 1.89
CA GLY A 250 0.60 -16.22 2.01
C GLY A 250 1.10 -14.83 2.43
N GLY A 251 2.29 -14.48 1.96
CA GLY A 251 3.04 -13.29 2.37
C GLY A 251 4.30 -13.61 3.16
N LEU A 252 4.96 -12.58 3.67
CA LEU A 252 6.19 -12.64 4.45
C LEU A 252 6.04 -11.78 5.71
N ASP A 253 6.45 -12.30 6.86
CA ASP A 253 6.43 -11.59 8.16
C ASP A 253 7.83 -11.06 8.56
N LEU A 254 8.71 -10.88 7.58
CA LEU A 254 10.18 -10.67 7.65
C LEU A 254 11.03 -11.89 7.95
N ASN A 255 10.47 -12.93 8.56
CA ASN A 255 11.25 -14.07 9.04
C ASN A 255 10.88 -15.36 8.30
N THR A 256 9.60 -15.52 7.99
CA THR A 256 9.03 -16.74 7.42
C THR A 256 8.00 -16.42 6.34
N ALA A 257 8.05 -17.21 5.27
CA ALA A 257 6.98 -17.20 4.28
C ALA A 257 5.73 -17.84 4.90
N LEU A 258 4.58 -17.18 4.72
CA LEU A 258 3.29 -17.62 5.23
C LEU A 258 2.58 -18.47 4.17
N GLY A 259 1.72 -19.38 4.61
CA GLY A 259 0.95 -20.29 3.75
C GLY A 259 -0.48 -20.53 4.22
N ASP A 260 -0.99 -19.66 5.09
CA ASP A 260 -2.36 -19.68 5.56
C ASP A 260 -3.29 -18.94 4.60
N LEU A 261 -4.55 -19.39 4.53
CA LEU A 261 -5.63 -18.65 3.89
C LEU A 261 -6.42 -17.92 4.97
N VAL A 262 -6.38 -16.60 4.94
CA VAL A 262 -7.18 -15.74 5.82
C VAL A 262 -8.24 -15.03 5.00
N PHE A 263 -9.42 -14.84 5.57
CA PHE A 263 -10.44 -14.05 4.91
C PHE A 263 -11.23 -13.19 5.89
N TYR A 264 -11.59 -12.00 5.44
CA TYR A 264 -12.45 -11.09 6.15
C TYR A 264 -13.87 -11.19 5.60
N ASN A 265 -14.83 -11.49 6.46
CA ASN A 265 -16.24 -11.55 6.10
C ASN A 265 -16.90 -10.21 6.42
N PHE A 266 -17.31 -9.46 5.40
CA PHE A 266 -17.94 -8.15 5.58
C PHE A 266 -19.38 -8.24 6.09
N THR A 267 -20.02 -9.42 6.07
CA THR A 267 -21.34 -9.62 6.67
C THR A 267 -21.24 -9.75 8.20
N THR A 268 -20.23 -10.49 8.68
CA THR A 268 -20.04 -10.72 10.12
C THR A 268 -19.04 -9.75 10.75
N ASN A 269 -18.35 -8.94 9.95
CA ASN A 269 -17.32 -7.99 10.38
C ASN A 269 -16.14 -8.67 11.11
N THR A 270 -15.75 -9.87 10.67
CA THR A 270 -14.74 -10.70 11.35
C THR A 270 -13.74 -11.34 10.41
N TRP A 271 -12.51 -11.49 10.89
CA TRP A 271 -11.50 -12.34 10.28
C TRP A 271 -11.71 -13.82 10.59
N HIS A 272 -11.33 -14.66 9.64
CA HIS A 272 -11.30 -16.11 9.78
C HIS A 272 -10.01 -16.65 9.15
N GLN A 273 -9.35 -17.55 9.85
CA GLN A 273 -8.17 -18.26 9.35
C GLN A 273 -8.55 -19.70 9.02
N ARG A 274 -8.05 -20.20 7.89
CA ARG A 274 -8.20 -21.60 7.47
C ARG A 274 -6.84 -22.18 7.14
N VAL A 275 -6.53 -23.29 7.81
CA VAL A 275 -5.42 -24.17 7.43
C VAL A 275 -6.04 -25.35 6.72
N LEU A 276 -5.74 -25.48 5.43
CA LEU A 276 -6.35 -26.47 4.55
C LEU A 276 -5.31 -27.50 4.10
N SER A 277 -5.77 -28.69 3.73
CA SER A 277 -4.94 -29.73 3.15
C SER A 277 -5.75 -30.50 2.11
N PRO A 278 -5.28 -30.60 0.84
CA PRO A 278 -4.09 -29.97 0.30
C PRO A 278 -4.20 -28.43 0.25
N SER A 279 -3.07 -27.74 0.15
CA SER A 279 -2.97 -26.27 0.08
C SER A 279 -1.68 -25.88 -0.65
N PRO A 280 -1.64 -24.71 -1.34
CA PRO A 280 -0.39 -24.20 -1.89
C PRO A 280 0.68 -24.08 -0.81
N THR A 281 1.94 -24.30 -1.17
CA THR A 281 3.09 -24.08 -0.29
C THR A 281 3.21 -22.61 0.12
N ALA A 282 3.67 -22.36 1.34
CA ALA A 282 3.94 -21.02 1.86
C ALA A 282 4.86 -20.21 0.95
N ARG A 283 4.46 -18.96 0.64
CA ARG A 283 5.08 -18.14 -0.41
C ARG A 283 4.73 -16.66 -0.30
N TYR A 284 5.53 -15.84 -0.97
CA TYR A 284 5.34 -14.38 -1.06
C TYR A 284 5.67 -13.89 -2.48
N SER A 285 5.33 -12.63 -2.78
CA SER A 285 5.52 -12.01 -4.10
C SER A 285 4.84 -12.77 -5.25
N HIS A 286 3.75 -13.47 -4.94
CA HIS A 286 2.86 -14.15 -5.90
C HIS A 286 1.70 -13.23 -6.27
N THR A 287 0.85 -13.67 -7.20
CA THR A 287 -0.38 -12.95 -7.52
C THR A 287 -1.61 -13.78 -7.23
N ALA A 288 -2.72 -13.10 -6.97
CA ALA A 288 -4.02 -13.72 -6.81
C ALA A 288 -5.11 -12.84 -7.44
N VAL A 289 -6.06 -13.47 -8.12
CA VAL A 289 -7.14 -12.79 -8.85
C VAL A 289 -8.47 -13.52 -8.64
N ALA A 290 -9.57 -12.77 -8.71
CA ALA A 290 -10.91 -13.35 -8.66
C ALA A 290 -11.35 -13.83 -10.05
N TRP A 291 -11.89 -15.04 -10.15
CA TRP A 291 -12.49 -15.57 -11.38
C TRP A 291 -13.67 -16.49 -11.06
N GLU A 292 -14.83 -16.24 -11.66
CA GLU A 292 -16.08 -17.02 -11.47
C GLU A 292 -16.41 -17.33 -9.99
N GLY A 293 -16.15 -16.37 -9.09
CA GLY A 293 -16.41 -16.53 -7.65
C GLY A 293 -15.38 -17.38 -6.89
N SER A 294 -14.26 -17.71 -7.53
CA SER A 294 -13.12 -18.43 -6.97
C SER A 294 -11.88 -17.52 -6.91
N LEU A 295 -10.92 -17.87 -6.06
CA LEU A 295 -9.62 -17.20 -6.00
C LEU A 295 -8.59 -18.03 -6.77
N ILE A 296 -7.95 -17.43 -7.78
CA ILE A 296 -6.86 -18.05 -8.53
C ILE A 296 -5.55 -17.49 -8.01
N LEU A 297 -4.58 -18.37 -7.75
CA LEU A 297 -3.24 -18.04 -7.27
C LEU A 297 -2.19 -18.55 -8.24
N PHE A 298 -1.15 -17.75 -8.47
CA PHE A 298 -0.04 -18.15 -9.34
C PHE A 298 1.33 -17.61 -8.87
N GLY A 299 2.34 -18.49 -8.98
CA GLY A 299 3.75 -18.16 -8.83
C GLY A 299 4.15 -17.78 -7.40
N GLY A 300 5.18 -16.94 -7.28
CA GLY A 300 5.77 -16.49 -6.03
C GLY A 300 7.09 -17.16 -5.69
N GLU A 301 7.71 -16.68 -4.62
CA GLU A 301 8.91 -17.25 -4.04
C GLU A 301 8.55 -18.08 -2.80
N LEU A 302 9.05 -19.30 -2.74
CA LEU A 302 8.85 -20.22 -1.63
C LEU A 302 9.87 -19.95 -0.51
N ALA A 303 9.63 -20.48 0.69
CA ALA A 303 10.58 -20.40 1.81
C ALA A 303 11.98 -20.96 1.49
N THR A 304 12.08 -21.88 0.52
CA THR A 304 13.34 -22.46 0.02
C THR A 304 14.14 -21.53 -0.89
N GLY A 305 13.58 -20.37 -1.27
CA GLY A 305 14.14 -19.44 -2.28
C GLY A 305 13.84 -19.84 -3.73
N SER A 306 13.24 -21.02 -3.96
CA SER A 306 12.80 -21.43 -5.31
C SER A 306 11.54 -20.68 -5.72
N LEU A 307 11.42 -20.40 -7.01
CA LEU A 307 10.25 -19.80 -7.60
C LEU A 307 9.20 -20.87 -7.93
N ALA A 308 7.94 -20.58 -7.64
CA ALA A 308 6.84 -21.47 -7.93
C ALA A 308 6.29 -21.22 -9.34
N ASN A 309 5.73 -22.26 -9.94
CA ASN A 309 5.10 -22.27 -11.28
C ASN A 309 3.75 -23.00 -11.29
N ASP A 310 3.20 -23.31 -10.12
CA ASP A 310 1.92 -23.96 -9.91
C ASP A 310 0.77 -22.94 -9.95
N VAL A 311 -0.40 -23.41 -10.38
CA VAL A 311 -1.64 -22.62 -10.40
C VAL A 311 -2.63 -23.28 -9.45
N TRP A 312 -3.19 -22.51 -8.53
CA TRP A 312 -4.16 -23.00 -7.56
C TRP A 312 -5.47 -22.24 -7.65
N MET A 313 -6.58 -22.94 -7.43
CA MET A 313 -7.93 -22.37 -7.36
C MET A 313 -8.52 -22.69 -5.99
N TYR A 314 -8.92 -21.67 -5.24
CA TYR A 314 -9.70 -21.84 -4.02
C TYR A 314 -11.18 -21.65 -4.33
N LEU A 315 -11.96 -22.66 -3.94
CA LEU A 315 -13.40 -22.74 -4.11
C LEU A 315 -14.07 -22.42 -2.76
N PRO A 316 -14.58 -21.20 -2.54
CA PRO A 316 -14.97 -20.76 -1.20
C PRO A 316 -16.28 -21.39 -0.69
N ARG A 317 -17.17 -21.87 -1.58
CA ARG A 317 -18.42 -22.52 -1.17
C ARG A 317 -18.15 -23.93 -0.63
N GLU A 318 -17.23 -24.63 -1.27
CA GLU A 318 -16.82 -25.98 -0.98
C GLU A 318 -15.72 -26.02 0.09
N GLY A 319 -14.92 -24.96 0.20
CA GLY A 319 -13.93 -24.76 1.24
C GLY A 319 -12.62 -25.51 1.03
N TYR A 320 -12.21 -25.78 -0.20
CA TYR A 320 -10.96 -26.50 -0.51
C TYR A 320 -10.15 -25.83 -1.64
N TRP A 321 -8.86 -26.18 -1.71
CA TRP A 321 -7.96 -25.81 -2.79
C TRP A 321 -7.89 -26.90 -3.86
N GLN A 322 -7.92 -26.50 -5.13
CA GLN A 322 -7.67 -27.35 -6.28
C GLN A 322 -6.42 -26.88 -7.02
N GLU A 323 -5.45 -27.76 -7.20
CA GLU A 323 -4.31 -27.50 -8.08
C GLU A 323 -4.73 -27.70 -9.54
N LEU A 324 -4.48 -26.70 -10.39
CA LEU A 324 -4.81 -26.74 -11.81
C LEU A 324 -3.60 -27.21 -12.60
N VAL A 325 -3.32 -28.52 -12.52
CA VAL A 325 -2.12 -29.11 -13.12
C VAL A 325 -2.18 -29.03 -14.64
N PRO A 326 -1.23 -28.32 -15.31
CA PRO A 326 -1.25 -28.19 -16.75
C PRO A 326 -0.80 -29.47 -17.46
N LEU A 327 -1.36 -29.72 -18.64
CA LEU A 327 -0.98 -30.88 -19.48
C LEU A 327 0.47 -30.84 -19.95
N ASN A 328 1.02 -29.62 -20.13
CA ASN A 328 2.41 -29.41 -20.52
C ASN A 328 3.06 -28.39 -19.57
N THR A 329 4.03 -28.84 -18.79
CA THR A 329 4.74 -28.04 -17.79
C THR A 329 5.93 -27.27 -18.35
N THR A 330 6.38 -27.55 -19.59
CA THR A 330 7.60 -26.92 -20.14
C THR A 330 7.47 -25.42 -20.40
N ILE A 331 6.23 -24.93 -20.50
CA ILE A 331 5.92 -23.51 -20.73
C ILE A 331 5.60 -22.79 -19.41
N SER A 332 5.33 -23.52 -18.32
CA SER A 332 4.91 -22.90 -17.06
C SER A 332 6.03 -22.03 -16.50
N PRO A 333 5.83 -20.71 -16.35
CA PRO A 333 6.92 -19.83 -15.97
C PRO A 333 7.10 -19.83 -14.44
N GLU A 334 8.35 -19.83 -14.00
CA GLU A 334 8.72 -19.65 -12.59
C GLU A 334 8.94 -18.17 -12.32
N LEU A 335 8.03 -17.53 -11.59
CA LEU A 335 7.98 -16.06 -11.48
C LEU A 335 7.64 -15.56 -10.07
N ALA A 336 8.31 -14.51 -9.62
CA ALA A 336 7.93 -13.71 -8.46
C ALA A 336 7.95 -12.19 -8.79
N GLY A 337 7.11 -11.41 -8.11
CA GLY A 337 6.99 -9.97 -8.34
C GLY A 337 6.47 -9.61 -9.74
N HIS A 338 5.79 -10.56 -10.39
CA HIS A 338 5.05 -10.36 -11.64
C HIS A 338 3.68 -9.74 -11.36
N ALA A 339 3.00 -9.28 -12.41
CA ALA A 339 1.61 -8.86 -12.32
C ALA A 339 0.70 -9.83 -13.10
N SER A 340 -0.54 -9.97 -12.67
CA SER A 340 -1.53 -10.80 -13.37
C SER A 340 -2.90 -10.13 -13.44
N ALA A 341 -3.63 -10.45 -14.50
CA ALA A 341 -4.98 -9.98 -14.73
C ALA A 341 -5.79 -11.03 -15.48
N VAL A 342 -7.08 -11.13 -15.19
CA VAL A 342 -7.99 -12.01 -15.93
C VAL A 342 -8.58 -11.27 -17.11
N VAL A 343 -8.54 -11.90 -18.27
CA VAL A 343 -9.17 -11.44 -19.51
C VAL A 343 -9.99 -12.61 -20.05
N ASP A 344 -11.31 -12.47 -20.01
CA ASP A 344 -12.25 -13.54 -20.38
C ASP A 344 -11.96 -14.85 -19.60
N GLU A 345 -11.49 -15.90 -20.28
CA GLU A 345 -11.14 -17.21 -19.68
C GLU A 345 -9.63 -17.43 -19.47
N TRP A 346 -8.84 -16.36 -19.61
CA TRP A 346 -7.39 -16.41 -19.56
C TRP A 346 -6.85 -15.61 -18.38
N LEU A 347 -5.95 -16.24 -17.62
CA LEU A 347 -5.08 -15.55 -16.68
C LEU A 347 -3.85 -15.07 -17.45
N TYR A 348 -3.73 -13.75 -17.67
CA TYR A 348 -2.52 -13.15 -18.23
C TYR A 348 -1.52 -12.88 -17.10
N VAL A 349 -0.24 -13.18 -17.35
CA VAL A 349 0.87 -13.00 -16.42
C VAL A 349 2.02 -12.30 -17.14
N PHE A 350 2.50 -11.20 -16.56
CA PHE A 350 3.50 -10.35 -17.19
C PHE A 350 4.67 -10.00 -16.26
N GLY A 351 5.87 -10.06 -16.85
CA GLY A 351 7.12 -9.65 -16.22
C GLY A 351 7.46 -10.44 -14.96
N GLY A 352 8.07 -9.77 -13.98
CA GLY A 352 8.58 -10.38 -12.75
C GLY A 352 9.99 -10.93 -12.88
N ARG A 353 10.52 -11.43 -11.76
CA ARG A 353 11.81 -12.09 -11.65
C ARG A 353 11.67 -13.58 -11.95
N THR A 354 12.59 -14.14 -12.74
CA THR A 354 12.73 -15.57 -13.01
C THR A 354 13.94 -16.14 -12.26
N GLY A 355 14.23 -17.44 -12.43
CA GLY A 355 15.45 -18.07 -11.91
C GLY A 355 16.74 -17.60 -12.61
N VAL A 356 16.64 -16.94 -13.76
CA VAL A 356 17.78 -16.50 -14.58
C VAL A 356 17.81 -14.98 -14.75
N ASP A 357 16.65 -14.36 -14.97
CA ASP A 357 16.49 -12.94 -15.24
C ASP A 357 15.87 -12.22 -14.04
N VAL A 358 16.45 -11.09 -13.66
CA VAL A 358 15.89 -10.24 -12.59
C VAL A 358 14.61 -9.54 -13.04
N PHE A 359 14.48 -9.23 -14.34
CA PHE A 359 13.33 -8.55 -14.93
C PHE A 359 12.95 -9.21 -16.26
N SER A 360 11.85 -9.97 -16.27
CA SER A 360 11.28 -10.55 -17.48
C SER A 360 10.49 -9.50 -18.28
N SER A 361 10.54 -9.61 -19.61
CA SER A 361 9.67 -8.88 -20.55
C SER A 361 8.64 -9.81 -21.23
N HIS A 362 8.58 -11.07 -20.81
CA HIS A 362 7.67 -12.06 -21.39
C HIS A 362 6.24 -11.91 -20.84
N MET A 363 5.28 -12.18 -21.72
CA MET A 363 3.86 -12.28 -21.40
C MET A 363 3.43 -13.73 -21.59
N TYR A 364 2.83 -14.32 -20.56
CA TYR A 364 2.26 -15.65 -20.57
C TYR A 364 0.76 -15.56 -20.36
N ARG A 365 0.03 -16.58 -20.79
CA ARG A 365 -1.37 -16.75 -20.41
C ARG A 365 -1.73 -18.20 -20.12
N PHE A 366 -2.58 -18.39 -19.13
CA PHE A 366 -3.08 -19.70 -18.73
C PHE A 366 -4.60 -19.79 -18.94
N HIS A 367 -5.04 -20.81 -19.66
CA HIS A 367 -6.46 -21.03 -19.91
C HIS A 367 -7.12 -21.69 -18.69
N LEU A 368 -8.03 -20.98 -18.02
CA LEU A 368 -8.57 -21.41 -16.72
C LEU A 368 -9.48 -22.65 -16.78
N LYS A 369 -10.07 -22.95 -17.94
CA LYS A 369 -10.90 -24.15 -18.17
C LYS A 369 -10.12 -25.34 -18.74
N ARG A 370 -9.11 -25.09 -19.59
CA ARG A 370 -8.34 -26.15 -20.27
C ARG A 370 -7.05 -26.53 -19.55
N TRP A 371 -6.60 -25.68 -18.63
CA TRP A 371 -5.35 -25.80 -17.88
C TRP A 371 -4.14 -25.93 -18.81
N THR A 372 -4.02 -24.97 -19.72
CA THR A 372 -2.93 -24.92 -20.70
C THR A 372 -2.25 -23.57 -20.69
N TRP A 373 -0.92 -23.58 -20.62
CA TRP A 373 -0.08 -22.40 -20.75
C TRP A 373 0.24 -22.09 -22.20
N GLU A 374 0.30 -20.79 -22.51
CA GLU A 374 0.77 -20.26 -23.78
C GLU A 374 1.70 -19.08 -23.55
N LEU A 375 2.81 -19.03 -24.31
CA LEU A 375 3.61 -17.82 -24.45
C LEU A 375 2.91 -16.87 -25.43
N VAL A 376 2.64 -15.65 -24.99
CA VAL A 376 2.04 -14.63 -25.84
C VAL A 376 3.13 -13.94 -26.64
N ILE A 377 3.16 -14.20 -27.95
CA ILE A 377 4.08 -13.55 -28.88
C ILE A 377 3.45 -12.21 -29.33
N PRO A 378 4.08 -11.06 -29.02
CA PRO A 378 3.59 -9.77 -29.50
C PRO A 378 3.69 -9.67 -31.02
N SER A 379 2.66 -9.08 -31.65
CA SER A 379 2.67 -8.75 -33.08
C SER A 379 3.52 -7.51 -33.39
N GLY A 380 3.75 -6.65 -32.38
CA GLY A 380 4.58 -5.46 -32.48
C GLY A 380 4.63 -4.67 -31.18
N GLY A 381 5.36 -3.55 -31.23
CA GLY A 381 5.69 -2.76 -30.05
C GLY A 381 6.81 -3.38 -29.21
N LYS A 382 7.21 -2.68 -28.14
CA LYS A 382 8.29 -3.13 -27.24
C LYS A 382 7.74 -3.41 -25.86
N ALA A 383 7.75 -4.68 -25.46
CA ALA A 383 7.39 -5.08 -24.10
C ALA A 383 8.45 -4.56 -23.10
N PRO A 384 8.06 -3.91 -22.00
CA PRO A 384 9.00 -3.50 -20.97
C PRO A 384 9.47 -4.72 -20.15
N ALA A 385 10.75 -4.76 -19.81
CA ALA A 385 11.23 -5.67 -18.76
C ALA A 385 10.96 -5.01 -17.39
N ALA A 386 10.14 -5.64 -16.54
CA ALA A 386 9.75 -5.03 -15.28
C ALA A 386 9.37 -6.03 -14.18
N ALA A 387 9.53 -5.62 -12.92
CA ALA A 387 9.05 -6.34 -11.73
C ALA A 387 8.48 -5.35 -10.70
N GLY A 388 7.55 -5.80 -9.86
CA GLY A 388 6.86 -4.95 -8.89
C GLY A 388 6.00 -3.85 -9.55
N HIS A 389 5.57 -4.07 -10.78
CA HIS A 389 4.59 -3.22 -11.47
C HIS A 389 3.18 -3.74 -11.17
N SER A 390 2.16 -2.92 -11.47
CA SER A 390 0.77 -3.36 -11.46
C SER A 390 0.27 -3.57 -12.88
N MET A 391 -0.71 -4.46 -13.05
CA MET A 391 -1.37 -4.71 -14.32
C MET A 391 -2.87 -4.82 -14.12
N VAL A 392 -3.64 -4.07 -14.89
CA VAL A 392 -5.11 -4.07 -14.83
C VAL A 392 -5.71 -4.20 -16.22
N PHE A 393 -6.82 -4.92 -16.35
CA PHE A 393 -7.54 -5.04 -17.60
C PHE A 393 -8.61 -3.96 -17.72
N HIS A 394 -8.62 -3.24 -18.84
CA HIS A 394 -9.68 -2.31 -19.20
C HIS A 394 -10.54 -2.91 -20.32
N PRO A 395 -11.77 -3.37 -20.00
CA PRO A 395 -12.61 -4.08 -20.96
C PRO A 395 -13.00 -3.27 -22.20
N ALA A 396 -13.31 -1.98 -22.04
CA ALA A 396 -13.83 -1.16 -23.13
C ALA A 396 -12.80 -0.99 -24.27
N SER A 397 -11.52 -0.85 -23.95
CA SER A 397 -10.44 -0.77 -24.95
C SER A 397 -9.70 -2.09 -25.17
N ARG A 398 -10.17 -3.19 -24.57
CA ARG A 398 -9.52 -4.53 -24.60
C ARG A 398 -8.01 -4.46 -24.39
N THR A 399 -7.60 -3.66 -23.40
CA THR A 399 -6.20 -3.33 -23.15
C THR A 399 -5.80 -3.72 -21.72
N LEU A 400 -4.64 -4.34 -21.57
CA LEU A 400 -3.95 -4.45 -20.29
C LEU A 400 -3.11 -3.18 -20.09
N LEU A 401 -3.36 -2.46 -19.00
CA LEU A 401 -2.56 -1.32 -18.57
C LEU A 401 -1.52 -1.81 -17.57
N VAL A 402 -0.25 -1.54 -17.85
CA VAL A 402 0.89 -1.84 -16.99
C VAL A 402 1.47 -0.54 -16.47
N TYR A 403 1.50 -0.37 -15.15
CA TYR A 403 1.93 0.88 -14.53
C TYR A 403 3.12 0.68 -13.58
N GLY A 404 4.11 1.56 -13.70
CA GLY A 404 5.25 1.68 -12.79
C GLY A 404 6.15 0.45 -12.75
N GLY A 405 6.71 0.18 -11.57
CA GLY A 405 7.61 -0.94 -11.27
C GLY A 405 9.09 -0.59 -11.39
N HIS A 406 9.94 -1.58 -11.14
CA HIS A 406 11.37 -1.52 -11.40
C HIS A 406 11.68 -1.96 -12.83
N ARG A 407 12.59 -1.24 -13.48
CA ARG A 407 13.11 -1.56 -14.82
C ARG A 407 14.64 -1.55 -14.83
N PRO A 408 15.29 -2.32 -15.69
CA PRO A 408 16.72 -2.20 -15.91
C PRO A 408 17.04 -0.82 -16.50
N SER A 409 17.94 -0.06 -15.86
CA SER A 409 18.50 1.18 -16.43
C SER A 409 19.81 0.92 -17.14
N THR A 410 20.67 0.11 -16.52
CA THR A 410 21.92 -0.40 -17.08
C THR A 410 22.05 -1.88 -16.71
N ALA A 411 23.10 -2.55 -17.18
CA ALA A 411 23.32 -3.96 -16.87
C ALA A 411 23.45 -4.28 -15.36
N ARG A 412 23.76 -3.28 -14.51
CA ARG A 412 23.95 -3.46 -13.06
C ARG A 412 22.92 -2.76 -12.18
N PHE A 413 22.15 -1.83 -12.75
CA PHE A 413 21.27 -0.96 -11.96
C PHE A 413 19.84 -1.03 -12.48
N SER A 414 18.90 -0.92 -11.55
CA SER A 414 17.49 -0.77 -11.84
C SER A 414 17.00 0.59 -11.37
N VAL A 415 15.93 1.07 -11.99
CA VAL A 415 15.26 2.32 -11.63
C VAL A 415 13.78 2.04 -11.47
N ARG A 416 13.14 2.75 -10.54
CA ARG A 416 11.69 2.84 -10.49
C ARG A 416 11.23 3.73 -11.64
N VAL A 417 10.05 3.46 -12.17
CA VAL A 417 9.45 4.27 -13.24
C VAL A 417 8.01 4.65 -12.90
N ASN A 418 7.48 5.65 -13.60
CA ASN A 418 6.09 6.11 -13.58
C ASN A 418 5.43 5.99 -14.97
N THR A 419 5.99 5.17 -15.85
CA THR A 419 5.47 4.97 -17.21
C THR A 419 4.20 4.12 -17.19
N THR A 420 3.28 4.42 -18.09
CA THR A 420 2.10 3.60 -18.37
C THR A 420 2.27 2.94 -19.74
N ASP A 421 2.35 1.62 -19.75
CA ASP A 421 2.42 0.81 -20.96
C ASP A 421 1.09 0.11 -21.20
N LEU A 422 0.74 -0.07 -22.47
CA LEU A 422 -0.51 -0.63 -22.93
C LEU A 422 -0.24 -1.87 -23.76
N PHE A 423 -0.97 -2.94 -23.49
CA PHE A 423 -0.99 -4.13 -24.34
C PHE A 423 -2.40 -4.43 -24.81
N HIS A 424 -2.64 -4.33 -26.12
CA HIS A 424 -3.93 -4.69 -26.69
C HIS A 424 -4.02 -6.22 -26.78
N VAL A 425 -5.00 -6.83 -26.12
CA VAL A 425 -5.04 -8.30 -25.93
C VAL A 425 -5.35 -9.08 -27.21
N ASP A 426 -6.22 -8.53 -28.07
CA ASP A 426 -6.60 -9.19 -29.33
C ASP A 426 -5.54 -8.98 -30.43
N LEU A 427 -5.05 -7.75 -30.58
CA LEU A 427 -4.04 -7.38 -31.57
C LEU A 427 -2.61 -7.78 -31.15
N ARG A 428 -2.40 -8.08 -29.86
CA ARG A 428 -1.10 -8.43 -29.24
C ARG A 428 0.00 -7.40 -29.47
N TYR A 429 -0.36 -6.13 -29.35
CA TYR A 429 0.54 -5.02 -29.67
C TYR A 429 0.81 -4.17 -28.44
N TRP A 430 2.09 -3.82 -28.23
CA TRP A 430 2.54 -2.96 -27.13
C TRP A 430 2.63 -1.50 -27.55
N SER A 431 2.19 -0.60 -26.69
CA SER A 431 2.45 0.84 -26.81
C SER A 431 2.77 1.45 -25.44
N THR A 432 3.35 2.64 -25.44
CA THR A 432 3.69 3.39 -24.23
C THR A 432 3.04 4.77 -24.30
N LEU A 433 2.41 5.20 -23.21
CA LEU A 433 1.84 6.54 -23.11
C LEU A 433 2.92 7.57 -22.78
N ARG A 434 3.03 8.63 -23.59
CA ARG A 434 3.83 9.80 -23.23
C ARG A 434 3.02 10.69 -22.29
N ALA A 435 3.45 10.79 -21.05
CA ALA A 435 2.90 11.77 -20.11
C ALA A 435 3.19 13.19 -20.62
N ARG A 436 2.14 13.98 -20.89
CA ARG A 436 2.28 15.39 -21.30
C ARG A 436 2.50 16.31 -20.09
N ASP A 437 1.88 15.96 -18.97
CA ASP A 437 1.93 16.69 -17.69
C ASP A 437 2.45 15.78 -16.57
N SER A 438 3.76 15.53 -16.56
CA SER A 438 4.44 14.68 -15.55
C SER A 438 4.26 15.14 -14.10
N HIS A 439 3.75 16.35 -13.87
CA HIS A 439 3.59 16.94 -12.54
C HIS A 439 2.27 16.59 -11.85
N ARG A 440 1.24 16.10 -12.56
CA ARG A 440 -0.07 15.77 -11.97
C ARG A 440 -0.20 14.31 -11.53
N GLY A 441 0.65 13.44 -12.06
CA GLY A 441 0.63 12.01 -11.79
C GLY A 441 1.55 11.60 -10.64
N PRO A 442 1.50 10.31 -10.25
CA PRO A 442 2.39 9.77 -9.25
C PRO A 442 3.84 9.78 -9.76
N ARG A 443 4.77 10.00 -8.83
CA ARG A 443 6.20 9.78 -9.07
C ARG A 443 6.52 8.30 -9.26
N GLU A 444 7.75 8.04 -9.69
CA GLU A 444 8.32 6.72 -9.92
C GLU A 444 8.18 5.82 -8.70
N ARG A 445 7.60 4.63 -8.91
CA ARG A 445 7.25 3.73 -7.82
C ARG A 445 7.22 2.27 -8.22
N ALA A 446 7.42 1.39 -7.25
CA ALA A 446 7.25 -0.05 -7.40
C ALA A 446 6.47 -0.63 -6.23
N PHE A 447 5.99 -1.87 -6.37
CA PHE A 447 5.22 -2.60 -5.35
C PHE A 447 3.99 -1.83 -4.85
N HIS A 448 3.44 -0.96 -5.70
CA HIS A 448 2.15 -0.31 -5.50
C HIS A 448 1.04 -1.21 -6.03
N SER A 449 -0.19 -0.86 -5.70
CA SER A 449 -1.36 -1.50 -6.29
C SER A 449 -2.04 -0.57 -7.28
N ALA A 450 -2.59 -1.14 -8.35
CA ALA A 450 -3.52 -0.47 -9.25
C ALA A 450 -4.78 -1.31 -9.42
N THR A 451 -5.91 -0.66 -9.57
CA THR A 451 -7.19 -1.31 -9.87
C THR A 451 -8.06 -0.40 -10.72
N VAL A 452 -9.10 -0.94 -11.35
CA VAL A 452 -10.06 -0.16 -12.14
C VAL A 452 -11.35 0.01 -11.34
N ILE A 453 -11.76 1.27 -11.16
CA ILE A 453 -12.99 1.66 -10.49
C ILE A 453 -13.71 2.64 -11.41
N GLY A 454 -14.87 2.23 -11.94
CA GLY A 454 -15.56 2.98 -12.98
C GLY A 454 -14.66 3.24 -14.19
N ASN A 455 -14.53 4.50 -14.60
CA ASN A 455 -13.68 4.93 -15.71
C ASN A 455 -12.28 5.41 -15.25
N TYR A 456 -11.82 4.95 -14.09
CA TYR A 456 -10.53 5.34 -13.52
C TYR A 456 -9.68 4.13 -13.21
N MET A 457 -8.39 4.23 -13.52
CA MET A 457 -7.36 3.44 -12.87
C MET A 457 -6.97 4.17 -11.58
N VAL A 458 -7.10 3.47 -10.45
CA VAL A 458 -6.78 3.98 -9.12
C VAL A 458 -5.49 3.33 -8.66
N VAL A 459 -4.49 4.15 -8.33
CA VAL A 459 -3.16 3.72 -7.87
C VAL A 459 -2.96 4.13 -6.42
N TYR A 460 -2.54 3.19 -5.57
CA TYR A 460 -2.31 3.45 -4.15
C TYR A 460 -0.97 2.92 -3.66
N GLY A 461 -0.31 3.73 -2.83
CA GLY A 461 0.94 3.41 -2.17
C GLY A 461 2.10 3.18 -3.13
N GLY A 462 3.06 2.38 -2.66
CA GLY A 462 4.27 2.03 -3.41
C GLY A 462 5.56 2.45 -2.73
N ASN A 463 6.62 1.70 -3.02
CA ASN A 463 7.98 2.06 -2.66
C ASN A 463 8.41 3.21 -3.57
N VAL A 464 8.78 4.32 -2.94
CA VAL A 464 9.17 5.58 -3.58
C VAL A 464 10.52 6.02 -3.01
N HIS A 465 11.12 7.02 -3.64
CA HIS A 465 12.31 7.68 -3.12
C HIS A 465 12.30 9.13 -3.57
N ILE A 466 12.43 10.04 -2.61
CA ILE A 466 12.37 11.48 -2.84
C ILE A 466 13.63 12.12 -2.22
N HIS A 467 14.71 12.25 -2.99
CA HIS A 467 15.86 13.03 -2.53
C HIS A 467 15.51 14.54 -2.42
N TYR A 468 16.23 15.26 -1.56
CA TYR A 468 16.30 16.74 -1.45
C TYR A 468 15.15 17.46 -0.75
N HIS A 469 14.02 16.81 -0.46
CA HIS A 469 12.91 17.45 0.27
C HIS A 469 12.42 16.66 1.48
N GLU A 470 12.30 15.33 1.36
CA GLU A 470 11.81 14.44 2.41
C GLU A 470 12.26 13.01 2.12
N GLU A 471 12.95 12.34 3.04
CA GLU A 471 13.37 10.94 2.89
C GLU A 471 12.18 9.97 3.07
N LYS A 472 11.19 10.06 2.19
CA LYS A 472 10.00 9.22 2.21
C LYS A 472 10.22 7.96 1.37
N CYS A 473 10.14 6.79 2.01
CA CYS A 473 10.35 5.49 1.36
C CYS A 473 9.07 4.77 0.92
N TYR A 474 7.92 5.21 1.42
CA TYR A 474 6.64 4.58 1.15
C TYR A 474 5.54 5.62 1.04
N GLU A 475 4.74 5.50 -0.02
CA GLU A 475 3.67 6.44 -0.35
C GLU A 475 2.38 6.13 0.41
N ASP A 476 1.68 7.17 0.85
CA ASP A 476 0.35 7.13 1.49
C ASP A 476 -0.77 7.75 0.63
N GLU A 477 -0.42 8.41 -0.47
CA GLU A 477 -1.38 9.01 -1.40
C GLU A 477 -2.07 8.01 -2.32
N ILE A 478 -3.28 8.40 -2.73
CA ILE A 478 -4.10 7.73 -3.75
C ILE A 478 -4.19 8.61 -5.00
N PHE A 479 -3.97 8.01 -6.16
CA PHE A 479 -3.92 8.70 -7.45
C PHE A 479 -4.99 8.15 -8.39
N PHE A 480 -5.58 9.04 -9.20
CA PHE A 480 -6.65 8.69 -10.12
C PHE A 480 -6.21 9.03 -11.55
N TYR A 481 -6.17 8.01 -12.40
CA TYR A 481 -5.94 8.16 -13.82
C TYR A 481 -7.24 7.90 -14.57
N HIS A 482 -7.76 8.94 -15.22
CA HIS A 482 -8.98 8.85 -15.97
C HIS A 482 -8.74 8.06 -17.28
N LEU A 483 -9.43 6.95 -17.46
CA LEU A 483 -9.21 6.03 -18.59
C LEU A 483 -9.79 6.56 -19.90
N GLY A 484 -10.93 7.24 -19.91
CA GLY A 484 -11.46 7.87 -21.14
C GLY A 484 -10.61 9.05 -21.65
N CYS A 485 -10.31 10.02 -20.80
CA CYS A 485 -9.48 11.18 -21.14
C CYS A 485 -7.98 10.95 -21.13
N HIS A 486 -7.53 9.81 -20.59
CA HIS A 486 -6.13 9.43 -20.45
C HIS A 486 -5.26 10.45 -19.71
N GLN A 487 -5.73 10.98 -18.58
CA GLN A 487 -5.02 11.97 -17.78
C GLN A 487 -5.10 11.70 -16.27
N TRP A 488 -4.06 12.11 -15.54
CA TRP A 488 -4.06 12.10 -14.08
C TRP A 488 -4.91 13.24 -13.53
N VAL A 489 -5.69 12.93 -12.50
CA VAL A 489 -6.56 13.87 -11.78
C VAL A 489 -6.07 13.98 -10.35
N SER A 490 -5.90 15.21 -9.85
CA SER A 490 -5.33 15.46 -8.52
C SER A 490 -6.30 15.06 -7.42
N SER A 491 -5.85 14.24 -6.46
CA SER A 491 -6.63 13.84 -5.28
C SER A 491 -7.15 15.04 -4.47
N HIS A 492 -6.36 16.12 -4.37
CA HIS A 492 -6.77 17.37 -3.71
C HIS A 492 -7.94 18.06 -4.42
N GLU A 493 -7.96 18.05 -5.76
CA GLU A 493 -9.08 18.57 -6.55
C GLU A 493 -10.33 17.70 -6.36
N LEU A 494 -10.15 16.40 -6.09
CA LEU A 494 -11.21 15.42 -5.90
C LEU A 494 -11.83 15.44 -4.48
N ALA A 495 -11.12 15.94 -3.47
CA ALA A 495 -11.61 15.99 -2.09
C ALA A 495 -12.87 16.89 -1.94
N PRO A 496 -13.87 16.48 -1.14
CA PRO A 496 -15.01 17.34 -0.80
C PRO A 496 -14.57 18.66 -0.13
N LEU A 497 -15.23 19.77 -0.44
CA LEU A 497 -14.93 21.09 0.17
C LEU A 497 -15.11 21.09 1.70
N ILE A 498 -15.93 20.17 2.23
CA ILE A 498 -16.30 20.07 3.65
C ILE A 498 -15.25 19.28 4.45
N THR A 499 -14.39 18.48 3.81
CA THR A 499 -13.39 17.64 4.49
C THR A 499 -12.03 18.31 4.64
N GLN A 500 -11.95 19.65 4.61
CA GLN A 500 -10.73 20.37 5.01
C GLN A 500 -10.48 20.35 6.52
N GLU A 501 -10.91 19.30 7.22
CA GLU A 501 -10.29 18.95 8.49
C GLU A 501 -8.91 18.40 8.13
N HIS A 502 -7.85 19.16 8.46
CA HIS A 502 -6.49 18.67 8.33
C HIS A 502 -6.37 17.38 9.15
N GLU A 503 -6.42 16.24 8.47
CA GLU A 503 -6.10 14.97 9.08
C GLU A 503 -4.67 15.09 9.64
N PRO A 504 -4.43 14.71 10.91
CA PRO A 504 -3.10 14.83 11.50
C PRO A 504 -2.07 14.13 10.60
N LYS A 505 -0.97 14.80 10.28
CA LYS A 505 0.10 14.24 9.42
C LYS A 505 0.55 12.85 9.88
N ALA A 506 0.55 12.58 11.18
CA ALA A 506 0.87 11.28 11.76
C ALA A 506 -0.09 10.16 11.32
N LEU A 507 -1.38 10.46 11.14
CA LEU A 507 -2.39 9.48 10.70
C LEU A 507 -2.27 9.19 9.19
N ALA A 508 -1.93 10.20 8.39
CA ALA A 508 -1.62 10.03 6.96
C ALA A 508 -0.33 9.22 6.76
N GLN A 509 0.76 9.59 7.45
CA GLN A 509 2.04 8.86 7.43
C GLN A 509 1.90 7.40 7.88
N ALA A 510 1.02 7.11 8.84
CA ALA A 510 0.74 5.74 9.26
C ALA A 510 0.11 4.85 8.17
N ARG A 511 -0.42 5.43 7.08
CA ARG A 511 -0.99 4.69 5.95
C ARG A 511 0.04 4.32 4.90
N GLY A 512 1.16 5.05 4.83
CA GLY A 512 2.16 4.87 3.79
C GLY A 512 2.70 3.45 3.76
N ARG A 513 2.59 2.78 2.61
CA ARG A 513 2.96 1.36 2.49
C ARG A 513 3.15 0.90 1.05
N TYR A 514 3.80 -0.24 0.90
CA TYR A 514 3.89 -0.97 -0.36
C TYR A 514 3.76 -2.49 -0.13
N SER A 515 3.71 -3.28 -1.20
CA SER A 515 3.55 -4.75 -1.15
C SER A 515 2.34 -5.19 -0.32
N HIS A 516 1.27 -4.40 -0.35
CA HIS A 516 -0.02 -4.69 0.29
C HIS A 516 -0.94 -5.42 -0.69
N VAL A 517 -2.00 -6.06 -0.17
CA VAL A 517 -3.11 -6.54 -1.00
C VAL A 517 -4.07 -5.39 -1.22
N ALA A 518 -4.46 -5.11 -2.47
CA ALA A 518 -5.53 -4.17 -2.77
C ALA A 518 -6.57 -4.77 -3.72
N THR A 519 -7.85 -4.51 -3.46
CA THR A 519 -8.96 -5.00 -4.28
C THR A 519 -10.19 -4.11 -4.12
N VAL A 520 -11.19 -4.28 -4.99
CA VAL A 520 -12.38 -3.42 -5.02
C VAL A 520 -13.59 -4.20 -4.53
N MET A 521 -14.27 -3.66 -3.52
CA MET A 521 -15.56 -4.12 -3.03
C MET A 521 -16.68 -3.25 -3.60
N ASN A 522 -17.72 -3.89 -4.11
CA ASN A 522 -18.95 -3.28 -4.65
C ASN A 522 -18.73 -2.17 -5.70
N GLY A 523 -17.57 -2.15 -6.35
CA GLY A 523 -17.23 -1.17 -7.38
C GLY A 523 -16.95 0.24 -6.86
N ASN A 524 -16.97 0.50 -5.54
CA ASN A 524 -16.81 1.85 -4.99
C ASN A 524 -15.95 1.92 -3.71
N VAL A 525 -15.52 0.78 -3.16
CA VAL A 525 -14.63 0.74 -1.98
C VAL A 525 -13.33 0.05 -2.35
N LEU A 526 -12.21 0.78 -2.26
CA LEU A 526 -10.87 0.20 -2.34
C LEU A 526 -10.49 -0.38 -0.98
N LEU A 527 -10.29 -1.68 -0.92
CA LEU A 527 -9.79 -2.38 0.26
C LEU A 527 -8.26 -2.49 0.18
N VAL A 528 -7.58 -2.26 1.30
CA VAL A 528 -6.12 -2.37 1.43
C VAL A 528 -5.78 -3.17 2.69
N ALA A 529 -5.11 -4.30 2.53
CA ALA A 529 -4.76 -5.18 3.63
C ALA A 529 -3.25 -5.45 3.70
N GLY A 530 -2.70 -5.35 4.91
CA GLY A 530 -1.29 -5.58 5.19
C GLY A 530 -0.36 -4.63 4.42
N GLY A 531 0.80 -5.15 4.02
CA GLY A 531 1.86 -4.40 3.36
C GLY A 531 3.04 -4.10 4.28
N TYR A 532 3.92 -3.21 3.83
CA TYR A 532 5.16 -2.88 4.52
C TYR A 532 5.39 -1.38 4.64
N SER A 533 5.80 -0.95 5.83
CA SER A 533 6.15 0.43 6.17
C SER A 533 7.31 0.45 7.18
N GLY A 534 8.39 -0.27 6.87
CA GLY A 534 9.48 -0.56 7.82
C GLY A 534 9.21 -1.76 8.74
N VAL A 535 7.94 -2.09 8.92
CA VAL A 535 7.41 -3.31 9.54
C VAL A 535 6.28 -3.88 8.67
N PRO A 536 6.06 -5.21 8.64
CA PRO A 536 4.84 -5.78 8.07
C PRO A 536 3.61 -5.25 8.80
N ARG A 537 2.52 -5.06 8.08
CA ARG A 537 1.25 -4.54 8.61
C ARG A 537 0.21 -5.65 8.69
N GLY A 538 -0.62 -5.58 9.72
CA GLY A 538 -1.73 -6.51 10.01
C GLY A 538 -3.07 -5.78 10.17
N ASP A 539 -3.28 -4.74 9.36
CA ASP A 539 -4.50 -3.94 9.33
C ASP A 539 -5.25 -4.11 7.99
N LEU A 540 -6.55 -3.81 8.03
CA LEU A 540 -7.43 -3.68 6.87
C LEU A 540 -8.01 -2.28 6.86
N LEU A 541 -7.72 -1.56 5.78
CA LEU A 541 -8.22 -0.23 5.51
C LEU A 541 -9.21 -0.28 4.35
N ALA A 542 -10.14 0.66 4.34
CA ALA A 542 -11.05 0.86 3.23
C ALA A 542 -11.06 2.34 2.84
N TYR A 543 -10.98 2.62 1.54
CA TYR A 543 -11.19 3.95 0.98
C TYR A 543 -12.43 3.93 0.12
N LYS A 544 -13.45 4.69 0.53
CA LYS A 544 -14.67 4.85 -0.26
C LYS A 544 -14.40 5.92 -1.30
N VAL A 545 -14.37 5.55 -2.59
CA VAL A 545 -13.99 6.51 -3.64
C VAL A 545 -15.02 7.63 -3.76
N PRO A 546 -14.61 8.83 -4.23
CA PRO A 546 -15.56 9.88 -4.57
C PRO A 546 -16.62 9.40 -5.57
N THR A 547 -17.84 9.97 -5.47
CA THR A 547 -19.02 9.51 -6.22
C THR A 547 -18.89 9.58 -7.74
N PHE A 548 -18.03 10.45 -8.27
CA PHE A 548 -17.77 10.54 -9.71
C PHE A 548 -16.77 9.47 -10.21
N VAL A 549 -15.97 8.88 -9.32
CA VAL A 549 -15.06 7.78 -9.67
C VAL A 549 -15.85 6.49 -9.84
N PHE A 550 -16.82 6.25 -8.96
CA PHE A 550 -17.77 5.16 -9.09
C PHE A 550 -18.85 5.53 -10.11
N GLN A 551 -18.82 4.86 -11.27
CA GLN A 551 -19.94 4.93 -12.21
C GLN A 551 -20.95 3.84 -11.84
N VAL A 552 -22.19 4.25 -11.53
CA VAL A 552 -23.32 3.30 -11.49
C VAL A 552 -23.38 2.64 -12.87
N PRO A 553 -23.50 1.29 -12.96
CA PRO A 553 -23.63 0.63 -14.25
C PRO A 553 -24.95 1.08 -14.90
N SER A 554 -24.91 2.14 -15.71
CA SER A 554 -25.99 2.41 -16.63
C SER A 554 -25.83 1.40 -17.77
N GLN A 555 -26.79 0.49 -17.90
CA GLN A 555 -26.93 -0.38 -19.07
C GLN A 555 -27.21 0.42 -20.38
N MET A 556 -26.97 1.73 -20.37
CA MET A 556 -27.23 2.65 -21.46
C MET A 556 -26.12 3.70 -21.51
N TYR A 557 -25.05 3.39 -22.25
CA TYR A 557 -24.01 4.35 -22.71
C TYR A 557 -24.58 5.53 -23.54
N HIS A 558 -25.90 5.66 -23.66
CA HIS A 558 -26.60 6.70 -24.43
C HIS A 558 -27.24 7.80 -23.57
N LEU A 559 -27.18 7.71 -22.24
CA LEU A 559 -27.61 8.78 -21.34
C LEU A 559 -26.41 9.61 -20.90
N ASP A 560 -26.55 10.93 -20.94
CA ASP A 560 -25.56 11.90 -20.48
C ASP A 560 -25.35 11.74 -18.98
N TYR A 561 -24.45 10.85 -18.55
CA TYR A 561 -24.25 10.54 -17.14
C TYR A 561 -23.76 11.76 -16.36
N CYS A 562 -23.16 12.76 -17.01
CA CYS A 562 -22.84 14.05 -16.41
C CYS A 562 -24.08 14.73 -15.78
N SER A 563 -25.29 14.42 -16.26
CA SER A 563 -26.54 14.91 -15.68
C SER A 563 -26.81 14.45 -14.24
N ILE A 564 -26.11 13.41 -13.75
CA ILE A 564 -26.16 13.02 -12.33
C ILE A 564 -25.57 14.13 -11.44
N TYR A 565 -24.69 14.98 -11.98
CA TYR A 565 -24.09 16.08 -11.25
C TYR A 565 -25.02 17.30 -11.30
N THR A 566 -25.66 17.58 -10.18
CA THR A 566 -26.53 18.75 -10.00
C THR A 566 -25.76 20.01 -9.63
N GLU A 567 -24.49 19.90 -9.25
CA GLU A 567 -23.64 21.01 -8.81
C GLU A 567 -22.46 21.26 -9.74
N LYS A 568 -22.17 22.55 -10.02
CA LYS A 568 -21.06 22.97 -10.88
C LYS A 568 -19.70 22.53 -10.37
N SER A 569 -19.50 22.58 -9.05
CA SER A 569 -18.26 22.18 -8.37
C SER A 569 -17.92 20.71 -8.61
N MET A 570 -18.92 19.83 -8.56
CA MET A 570 -18.75 18.39 -8.79
C MET A 570 -18.62 18.07 -10.27
N CYS A 571 -19.44 18.70 -11.12
CA CYS A 571 -19.36 18.57 -12.57
C CYS A 571 -17.96 18.89 -13.11
N ALA A 572 -17.34 19.97 -12.63
CA ALA A 572 -16.03 20.41 -13.11
C ALA A 572 -14.86 19.50 -12.69
N LYS A 573 -15.08 18.55 -11.76
CA LYS A 573 -14.05 17.59 -11.33
C LYS A 573 -13.98 16.36 -12.24
N ASP A 574 -15.05 16.06 -12.96
CA ASP A 574 -15.10 15.00 -13.96
C ASP A 574 -14.62 15.55 -15.31
N PRO A 575 -13.46 15.12 -15.83
CA PRO A 575 -12.90 15.68 -17.04
C PRO A 575 -13.71 15.39 -18.32
N GLU A 576 -14.62 14.41 -18.32
CA GLU A 576 -15.53 14.14 -19.44
C GLU A 576 -16.76 15.06 -19.42
N CYS A 577 -16.98 15.80 -18.33
CA CYS A 577 -18.13 16.66 -18.13
C CYS A 577 -17.78 18.15 -18.23
N ALA A 578 -18.75 18.94 -18.68
CA ALA A 578 -18.67 20.39 -18.71
C ALA A 578 -19.96 21.01 -18.17
N TRP A 579 -19.84 22.12 -17.44
CA TRP A 579 -21.00 22.86 -16.97
C TRP A 579 -21.56 23.76 -18.08
N CYS A 580 -22.77 23.46 -18.53
CA CYS A 580 -23.44 24.15 -19.63
C CYS A 580 -24.68 24.92 -19.12
N SER A 581 -25.33 25.68 -20.00
CA SER A 581 -26.49 26.51 -19.64
C SER A 581 -27.69 25.72 -19.10
N ARG A 582 -27.77 24.42 -19.39
CA ARG A 582 -28.83 23.49 -18.94
C ARG A 582 -28.39 22.55 -17.82
N GLY A 583 -27.25 22.81 -17.18
CA GLY A 583 -26.65 21.95 -16.15
C GLY A 583 -25.39 21.23 -16.64
N CYS A 584 -24.94 20.24 -15.89
CA CYS A 584 -23.76 19.45 -16.23
C CYS A 584 -24.06 18.51 -17.41
N GLN A 585 -23.22 18.54 -18.44
CA GLN A 585 -23.39 17.74 -19.66
C GLN A 585 -22.05 17.25 -20.21
N SER A 586 -22.08 16.12 -20.90
CA SER A 586 -20.94 15.60 -21.66
C SER A 586 -20.63 16.48 -22.87
N THR A 587 -19.34 16.62 -23.17
CA THR A 587 -18.89 17.44 -24.30
C THR A 587 -19.11 16.70 -25.63
N GLN A 588 -20.22 16.96 -26.31
CA GLN A 588 -20.49 16.44 -27.65
C GLN A 588 -20.06 17.43 -28.75
N PRO A 589 -19.64 16.95 -29.96
CA PRO A 589 -19.20 17.82 -31.07
C PRO A 589 -20.23 18.84 -31.56
N ARG A 590 -21.52 18.65 -31.26
CA ARG A 590 -22.63 19.53 -31.67
C ARG A 590 -23.14 20.47 -30.57
N ASN A 591 -22.63 20.38 -29.35
CA ASN A 591 -23.07 21.19 -28.22
C ASN A 591 -22.16 22.40 -28.01
N LEU A 592 -22.74 23.57 -27.71
CA LEU A 592 -22.06 24.84 -27.36
C LEU A 592 -21.38 24.82 -25.98
N CYS A 593 -21.11 23.65 -25.43
CA CYS A 593 -20.48 23.49 -24.13
C CYS A 593 -18.98 23.83 -24.22
N PRO A 594 -18.38 24.44 -23.19
CA PRO A 594 -16.94 24.62 -23.12
C PRO A 594 -16.24 23.27 -23.27
N ASN A 595 -15.14 23.22 -24.02
CA ASN A 595 -14.31 22.01 -24.09
C ASN A 595 -13.77 21.70 -22.68
N SER A 596 -14.07 20.52 -22.15
CA SER A 596 -13.62 20.07 -20.84
C SER A 596 -12.12 19.76 -20.79
N GLY A 597 -11.45 19.71 -21.96
CA GLY A 597 -10.05 19.35 -22.06
C GLY A 597 -9.80 17.84 -22.09
N CYS A 598 -10.85 17.02 -22.23
CA CYS A 598 -10.72 15.58 -22.47
C CYS A 598 -10.23 15.31 -23.89
N LEU A 599 -8.95 14.98 -24.04
CA LEU A 599 -8.31 14.81 -25.35
C LEU A 599 -8.29 13.36 -25.86
N GLY A 600 -8.57 12.41 -24.97
CA GLY A 600 -8.54 10.97 -25.25
C GLY A 600 -7.14 10.42 -25.53
N LEU A 601 -7.09 9.12 -25.82
CA LEU A 601 -5.86 8.33 -25.98
C LEU A 601 -4.96 8.83 -27.12
N ALA A 602 -5.58 9.19 -28.23
CA ALA A 602 -4.97 9.55 -29.50
C ALA A 602 -3.74 10.46 -29.40
N ARG A 603 -3.77 11.47 -28.53
CA ARG A 603 -2.71 12.49 -28.44
C ARG A 603 -1.50 12.07 -27.60
N LEU A 604 -1.60 10.96 -26.88
CA LEU A 604 -0.55 10.45 -25.98
C LEU A 604 0.25 9.31 -26.62
N LEU A 605 -0.25 8.78 -27.74
CA LEU A 605 0.40 7.75 -28.52
C LEU A 605 1.52 8.36 -29.35
N VAL A 606 2.66 7.67 -29.37
CA VAL A 606 3.94 8.21 -29.85
C VAL A 606 4.19 7.97 -31.34
N ASP A 607 3.46 7.03 -31.91
CA ASP A 607 3.65 6.54 -33.26
C ASP A 607 2.30 6.19 -33.90
N CYS A 608 2.31 6.17 -35.24
CA CYS A 608 1.11 5.95 -36.02
C CYS A 608 0.53 4.55 -35.88
N GLN A 609 1.37 3.54 -35.66
CA GLN A 609 0.91 2.16 -35.54
C GLN A 609 0.14 1.96 -34.23
N SER A 610 0.64 2.54 -33.14
CA SER A 610 -0.05 2.66 -31.87
C SER A 610 -1.41 3.36 -32.04
N TYR A 611 -1.45 4.50 -32.75
CA TYR A 611 -2.71 5.20 -33.03
C TYR A 611 -3.71 4.33 -33.81
N LEU A 612 -3.26 3.56 -34.80
CA LEU A 612 -4.15 2.69 -35.57
C LEU A 612 -4.65 1.48 -34.76
N THR A 613 -3.85 1.01 -33.81
CA THR A 613 -4.14 -0.18 -32.99
C THR A 613 -5.05 0.15 -31.81
N PHE A 614 -4.79 1.28 -31.13
CA PHE A 614 -5.52 1.71 -29.95
C PHE A 614 -6.55 2.81 -30.24
N GLY A 615 -6.53 3.36 -31.46
CA GLY A 615 -7.52 4.33 -31.91
C GLY A 615 -8.89 3.68 -32.01
N ASP A 616 -9.86 4.34 -31.40
CA ASP A 616 -11.23 3.86 -31.34
C ASP A 616 -11.79 3.72 -32.77
N THR A 617 -11.99 2.48 -33.23
CA THR A 617 -12.74 2.21 -34.47
C THR A 617 -14.24 2.14 -34.20
N ASN A 618 -14.73 2.97 -33.27
CA ASN A 618 -16.16 3.08 -33.09
C ASN A 618 -16.75 3.81 -34.32
N SER A 619 -17.67 3.13 -35.00
CA SER A 619 -18.39 3.59 -36.19
C SER A 619 -19.20 4.90 -36.03
N SER A 620 -19.17 5.51 -34.84
CA SER A 620 -19.93 6.68 -34.41
C SER A 620 -19.14 7.99 -34.37
N LEU A 621 -17.80 7.99 -34.53
CA LEU A 621 -17.09 9.22 -34.84
C LEU A 621 -17.51 9.67 -36.25
N PRO A 622 -17.88 10.96 -36.46
CA PRO A 622 -18.28 11.42 -37.78
C PRO A 622 -17.17 11.13 -38.77
N ARG A 623 -17.40 10.14 -39.66
CA ARG A 623 -16.59 9.98 -40.86
C ARG A 623 -16.81 11.24 -41.67
N ALA A 624 -15.85 12.16 -41.63
CA ALA A 624 -15.76 13.20 -42.63
C ALA A 624 -15.73 12.48 -44.00
N SER A 625 -16.61 12.88 -44.91
CA SER A 625 -16.62 12.33 -46.27
C SER A 625 -15.35 12.78 -47.00
N GLY A 626 -14.30 11.94 -46.95
CA GLY A 626 -13.01 12.20 -47.57
C GLY A 626 -11.99 11.08 -47.30
N PRO A 627 -10.98 10.89 -48.16
CA PRO A 627 -10.04 9.79 -48.07
C PRO A 627 -9.03 10.00 -46.92
N PHE A 628 -8.98 9.02 -46.02
CA PHE A 628 -7.95 8.71 -45.00
C PHE A 628 -7.49 9.85 -44.06
N GLY A 629 -7.61 9.61 -42.74
CA GLY A 629 -6.86 10.35 -41.73
C GLY A 629 -5.38 9.97 -41.81
N TRP A 630 -4.51 10.96 -41.98
CA TRP A 630 -3.06 10.77 -41.99
C TRP A 630 -2.56 10.84 -40.55
N CYS A 631 -1.80 9.85 -40.12
CA CYS A 631 -0.88 10.04 -39.02
C CYS A 631 0.47 10.48 -39.62
N VAL A 632 0.93 11.67 -39.27
CA VAL A 632 2.18 12.25 -39.74
C VAL A 632 3.20 12.10 -38.63
N GLN A 633 4.07 11.10 -38.75
CA GLN A 633 5.25 11.00 -37.90
C GLN A 633 6.33 11.89 -38.52
N ASN A 634 6.61 13.05 -37.90
CA ASN A 634 7.75 13.87 -38.29
C ASN A 634 9.02 13.12 -37.88
N GLU A 635 9.76 12.61 -38.86
CA GLU A 635 11.14 12.18 -38.68
C GLU A 635 12.04 13.42 -38.55
N THR A 636 12.20 13.93 -37.34
CA THR A 636 13.26 14.92 -37.01
C THR A 636 14.02 14.49 -35.80
#